data_AF-A0A8K1FRS4-F1
#
_entry.id   AF-A0A8K1FRS4-F1
#
_cell.length_a   1.000
_cell.length_b   1.000
_cell.length_c   1.000
_cell.angle_alpha   90.00
_cell.angle_beta   90.00
_cell.angle_gamma   90.00
#
_symmetry.space_group_name_H-M   'P 1'
#
loop_
_entity.id
_entity.type
_entity.pdbx_description
1 polymer ?
#
loop_
_entity_poly.entity_id
_entity_poly.type
_entity_poly.pdbx_seq_one_letter_code
_entity_poly.pdbx_strand_id
1 'polypeptide(L)'
;MLLKKKRNSLEITITMLEACTDGINKTKLMYKVNLSTRPFNKYLNQLVKSGYIKREGNLYKLTEKGMKYLQRAREYLELAKKLEELRKEIDK
;
A
#
# COMPACT_ATOMS: atom_id res chain seq x y z
N MET A 1 -6.05 -13.21 15.13
CA MET A 1 -7.00 -13.16 13.99
C MET A 1 -6.91 -11.82 13.25
N LEU A 2 -5.80 -11.06 13.38
CA LEU A 2 -5.70 -9.70 12.85
C LEU A 2 -5.03 -9.66 11.47
N LEU A 3 -4.42 -10.76 11.01
CA LEU A 3 -3.68 -10.82 9.74
C LEU A 3 -4.06 -11.99 8.81
N LYS A 4 -5.18 -12.71 9.02
CA LYS A 4 -5.48 -13.93 8.24
C LYS A 4 -6.79 -13.86 7.44
N LYS A 5 -6.69 -13.39 6.19
CA LYS A 5 -7.37 -13.86 4.94
C LYS A 5 -7.57 -12.68 3.96
N LYS A 6 -7.01 -12.82 2.75
CA LYS A 6 -6.93 -11.83 1.63
C LYS A 6 -5.97 -10.67 1.91
N ARG A 7 -5.32 -10.19 0.84
CA ARG A 7 -4.49 -8.98 0.92
C ARG A 7 -5.31 -7.85 1.53
N ASN A 8 -4.85 -7.32 2.66
CA ASN A 8 -5.56 -6.26 3.34
C ASN A 8 -5.46 -4.98 2.49
N SER A 9 -6.46 -4.10 2.55
CA SER A 9 -6.46 -2.82 1.82
C SER A 9 -5.21 -1.99 2.10
N LEU A 10 -4.63 -2.14 3.29
CA LEU A 10 -3.37 -1.52 3.70
C LEU A 10 -2.16 -2.11 2.94
N GLU A 11 -2.08 -3.42 2.76
CA GLU A 11 -1.01 -4.06 1.95
C GLU A 11 -1.11 -3.65 0.48
N ILE A 12 -2.33 -3.56 -0.07
CA ILE A 12 -2.54 -3.05 -1.43
C ILE A 12 -2.00 -1.62 -1.57
N THR A 13 -2.32 -0.78 -0.59
CA THR A 13 -1.87 0.60 -0.55
C THR A 13 -0.35 0.69 -0.47
N ILE A 14 0.29 -0.05 0.44
CA ILE A 14 1.74 -0.08 0.60
C ILE A 14 2.40 -0.52 -0.72
N THR A 15 1.96 -1.64 -1.32
CA THR A 15 2.53 -2.12 -2.59
C THR A 15 2.40 -1.09 -3.72
N MET A 16 1.26 -0.38 -3.79
CA MET A 16 1.08 0.69 -4.79
C MET A 16 2.04 1.85 -4.55
N LEU A 17 2.16 2.32 -3.32
CA LEU A 17 3.02 3.44 -2.96
C LEU A 17 4.50 3.11 -3.21
N GLU A 18 4.93 1.91 -2.83
CA GLU A 18 6.29 1.41 -3.08
C GLU A 18 6.61 1.35 -4.58
N ALA A 19 5.67 0.83 -5.38
CA ALA A 19 5.85 0.76 -6.83
C ALA A 19 5.92 2.13 -7.50
N CYS A 20 5.35 3.18 -6.88
CA CYS A 20 5.38 4.54 -7.37
C CYS A 20 6.62 5.35 -6.94
N THR A 21 7.52 4.80 -6.11
CA THR A 21 8.70 5.52 -5.60
C THR A 21 9.57 6.10 -6.73
N ASP A 22 9.90 5.29 -7.74
CA ASP A 22 10.72 5.71 -8.89
C ASP A 22 9.89 6.22 -10.09
N GLY A 23 8.57 6.26 -9.94
CA GLY A 23 7.66 6.51 -11.04
C GLY A 23 7.39 5.29 -11.90
N ILE A 24 6.11 5.02 -12.14
CA ILE A 24 5.68 3.81 -12.87
C ILE A 24 4.46 4.11 -13.72
N ASN A 25 4.37 3.50 -14.90
CA ASN A 25 3.18 3.64 -15.74
C ASN A 25 2.01 2.81 -15.18
N LYS A 26 0.79 3.17 -15.59
CA LYS A 26 -0.45 2.54 -15.11
C LYS A 26 -0.44 1.02 -15.29
N THR A 27 -0.01 0.55 -16.45
CA THR A 27 -0.01 -0.87 -16.83
C THR A 27 0.93 -1.67 -15.95
N LYS A 28 2.20 -1.25 -15.79
CA LYS A 28 3.19 -1.90 -14.93
C LYS A 28 2.75 -1.87 -13.46
N LEU A 29 2.14 -0.78 -13.01
CA LEU A 29 1.60 -0.68 -11.65
C LEU A 29 0.47 -1.69 -11.41
N MET A 30 -0.44 -1.85 -12.38
CA MET A 30 -1.52 -2.83 -12.30
C MET A 30 -0.99 -4.27 -12.20
N TYR A 31 0.01 -4.62 -13.03
CA TYR A 31 0.66 -5.93 -12.96
C TYR A 31 1.39 -6.15 -11.63
N LYS A 32 2.13 -5.16 -11.12
CA LYS A 32 2.83 -5.28 -9.81
C LYS A 32 1.86 -5.52 -8.66
N VAL A 33 0.70 -4.88 -8.68
CA VAL A 33 -0.26 -4.96 -7.58
C VAL A 33 -1.17 -6.19 -7.73
N ASN A 34 -1.10 -6.94 -8.84
CA ASN A 34 -1.91 -8.14 -9.08
C ASN A 34 -3.41 -7.93 -8.81
N LEU A 35 -3.96 -6.82 -9.32
CA LEU A 35 -5.38 -6.48 -9.20
C LEU A 35 -6.03 -6.41 -10.58
N SER A 36 -7.31 -6.78 -10.63
CA SER A 36 -8.13 -6.52 -11.80
C SER A 36 -8.38 -5.02 -11.99
N THR A 37 -8.74 -4.63 -13.22
CA THR A 37 -8.78 -3.22 -13.64
C THR A 37 -9.72 -2.34 -12.80
N ARG A 38 -10.89 -2.86 -12.40
CA ARG A 38 -11.89 -2.10 -11.61
C ARG A 38 -11.38 -1.74 -10.20
N PRO A 39 -11.00 -2.69 -9.33
CA PRO A 39 -10.47 -2.37 -8.01
C PRO A 39 -9.16 -1.57 -8.11
N PHE A 40 -8.29 -1.89 -9.06
CA PHE A 40 -7.07 -1.13 -9.29
C PHE A 40 -7.34 0.37 -9.50
N ASN A 41 -8.27 0.71 -10.41
CA ASN A 41 -8.62 2.10 -10.67
C ASN A 41 -9.23 2.78 -9.44
N LYS A 42 -10.03 2.07 -8.63
CA LYS A 42 -10.60 2.61 -7.39
C LYS A 42 -9.50 3.00 -6.40
N TYR A 43 -8.54 2.10 -6.15
CA TYR A 43 -7.40 2.40 -5.27
C TYR A 43 -6.54 3.52 -5.83
N LEU A 44 -6.17 3.45 -7.11
CA LEU A 44 -5.33 4.46 -7.74
C LEU A 44 -5.96 5.86 -7.64
N ASN A 45 -7.25 5.98 -7.97
CA ASN A 45 -7.98 7.24 -7.87
C ASN A 45 -8.03 7.76 -6.43
N GLN A 46 -8.21 6.87 -5.44
CA GLN A 46 -8.21 7.25 -4.04
C GLN A 46 -6.83 7.76 -3.59
N LEU A 47 -5.74 7.10 -4.00
CA LEU A 47 -4.37 7.50 -3.65
C LEU A 47 -3.97 8.82 -4.31
N VAL A 48 -4.42 9.05 -5.55
CA VAL A 48 -4.24 10.33 -6.24
C VAL A 48 -5.07 11.44 -5.57
N LYS A 49 -6.35 11.19 -5.29
CA LYS A 49 -7.24 12.16 -4.60
C LYS A 49 -6.73 12.53 -3.20
N SER A 50 -6.14 11.56 -2.49
CA SER A 50 -5.55 11.78 -1.16
C SER A 50 -4.23 12.55 -1.22
N GLY A 51 -3.67 12.74 -2.42
CA GLY A 51 -2.38 13.38 -2.64
C GLY A 51 -1.20 12.52 -2.21
N TYR A 52 -1.34 11.19 -2.17
CA TYR A 52 -0.23 10.28 -1.87
C TYR A 52 0.57 9.96 -3.13
N ILE A 53 -0.11 9.87 -4.27
CA ILE A 53 0.48 9.67 -5.60
C ILE A 53 0.13 10.87 -6.46
N LYS A 54 1.08 11.32 -7.28
CA LYS A 54 0.85 12.32 -8.33
C LYS A 54 1.05 11.69 -9.71
N ARG A 55 0.32 12.20 -10.70
CA ARG A 55 0.50 11.81 -12.10
C ARG A 55 1.40 12.84 -12.78
N GLU A 56 2.50 12.37 -13.36
CA GLU A 56 3.42 13.17 -14.20
C GLU A 56 3.42 12.56 -15.61
N GLY A 57 2.62 13.13 -16.51
CA GLY A 57 2.40 12.58 -17.85
C GLY A 57 1.79 11.18 -17.79
N ASN A 58 2.57 10.18 -18.21
CA ASN A 58 2.19 8.76 -18.21
C ASN A 58 2.67 7.98 -16.97
N LEU A 59 3.39 8.64 -16.05
CA LEU A 59 3.93 8.02 -14.85
C LEU A 59 3.14 8.44 -13.61
N TYR A 60 3.05 7.53 -12.66
CA TYR A 60 2.54 7.75 -11.32
C TYR A 60 3.72 7.73 -10.36
N LYS A 61 3.93 8.84 -9.66
CA LYS A 61 5.03 9.04 -8.72
C LYS A 61 4.52 9.22 -7.30
N LEU A 62 5.29 8.73 -6.35
CA LEU A 62 5.07 8.98 -4.93
C LEU A 62 5.30 10.47 -4.63
N THR A 63 4.46 11.04 -3.77
CA THR A 63 4.63 12.40 -3.25
C THR A 63 5.31 12.36 -1.89
N GLU A 64 5.78 13.50 -1.38
CA GLU A 64 6.30 13.59 -0.01
C GLU A 64 5.26 13.16 1.05
N LYS A 65 4.00 13.54 0.85
CA LYS A 65 2.88 13.12 1.70
C LYS A 65 2.69 11.60 1.64
N GLY A 66 2.78 11.02 0.44
CA GLY A 66 2.72 9.58 0.23
C GLY A 66 3.87 8.83 0.89
N MET A 67 5.07 9.40 0.86
CA MET A 67 6.25 8.84 1.51
C MET A 67 6.12 8.81 3.03
N LYS A 68 5.65 9.91 3.64
CA LYS A 68 5.32 9.95 5.08
C LYS A 68 4.27 8.91 5.46
N TYR A 69 3.21 8.79 4.65
CA TYR A 69 2.18 7.77 4.87
C TYR A 69 2.76 6.35 4.76
N LEU A 70 3.57 6.07 3.74
CA LEU A 70 4.19 4.76 3.53
C LEU A 70 5.07 4.36 4.72
N GLN A 71 5.87 5.28 5.24
CA GLN A 71 6.69 5.04 6.42
C GLN A 71 5.84 4.66 7.64
N ARG A 72 4.79 5.45 7.94
CA ARG A 72 3.88 5.17 9.05
C ARG A 72 3.12 3.85 8.88
N ALA A 73 2.73 3.52 7.66
CA ALA A 73 2.02 2.28 7.36
C ALA A 73 2.93 1.05 7.57
N ARG A 74 4.24 1.16 7.27
CA ARG A 74 5.23 0.11 7.58
C ARG A 74 5.42 -0.05 9.09
N GLU A 75 5.63 1.05 9.81
CA GLU A 75 5.75 1.05 11.27
C GLU A 75 4.54 0.38 11.93
N TYR A 76 3.32 0.69 11.48
CA TYR A 76 2.10 0.07 11.96
C TYR A 76 2.09 -1.45 11.74
N LEU A 77 2.47 -1.93 10.55
CA LEU A 77 2.52 -3.36 10.26
C LEU A 77 3.53 -4.11 11.13
N GLU A 78 4.70 -3.52 11.37
CA GLU A 78 5.71 -4.10 12.25
C GLU A 78 5.22 -4.21 13.69
N LEU A 79 4.57 -3.15 14.21
CA LEU A 79 3.98 -3.16 15.54
C LEU A 79 2.83 -4.17 15.66
N ALA A 80 1.95 -4.24 14.66
CA ALA A 80 0.86 -5.21 14.62
C ALA A 80 1.38 -6.65 14.63
N LYS A 81 2.48 -6.93 13.90
CA LYS A 81 3.14 -8.23 13.91
C LYS A 81 3.71 -8.58 15.29
N LYS A 82 4.43 -7.66 15.92
CA LYS A 82 4.97 -7.84 17.28
C LYS A 82 3.87 -8.11 18.31
N LEU A 83 2.76 -7.37 18.23
CA LEU A 83 1.59 -7.62 19.10
C LEU A 83 0.99 -9.01 18.89
N GLU A 84 0.90 -9.49 17.64
CA GLU A 84 0.44 -10.86 17.38
C GLU A 84 1.41 -11.92 17.92
N GLU A 85 2.71 -11.68 17.91
CA GLU A 85 3.73 -12.57 18.47
C GLU A 85 3.62 -12.63 20.00
N LEU A 86 3.59 -11.48 20.68
CA LEU A 86 3.42 -11.39 22.13
C LEU A 86 2.10 -12.03 22.60
N ARG A 87 1.01 -11.83 21.84
CA ARG A 87 -0.28 -12.45 22.18
C ARG A 87 -0.21 -13.98 22.15
N LYS A 88 0.54 -14.57 21.23
CA LYS A 88 0.73 -16.04 21.16
C LYS A 88 1.58 -16.57 22.31
N GLU A 89 2.44 -15.75 22.90
CA GLU A 89 3.24 -16.11 24.07
C GLU A 89 2.38 -16.08 25.35
N ILE A 90 1.42 -15.15 25.45
CA ILE A 90 0.50 -15.06 26.59
C ILE A 90 -0.59 -16.14 26.52
N ASP A 91 -1.10 -16.47 25.33
CA ASP A 91 -2.12 -17.51 25.12
C ASP A 91 -1.56 -18.96 25.21
N LYS A 92 -0.25 -19.11 25.47
CA LYS A 92 0.43 -20.40 25.69
C LYS A 92 0.41 -20.77 27.17
#